data_AF-A0A1G0I2F2-F1
#
_entry.id   AF-A0A1G0I2F2-F1
#
_cell.length_a   1.000
_cell.length_b   1.000
_cell.length_c   1.000
_cell.angle_alpha   90.00
_cell.angle_beta   90.00
_cell.angle_gamma   90.00
#
_symmetry.space_group_name_H-M   'P 1'
#
loop_
_entity.id
_entity.type
_entity.pdbx_description
1 polymer ?
#
loop_
_entity_poly.entity_id
_entity_poly.type
_entity_poly.pdbx_seq_one_letter_code
_entity_poly.pdbx_strand_id
1 'polypeptide(L)' 'MIGARHEIAWLQSDFYRDQFRKILRWLIVSVVVIFLLIFCIIYMTLVQPKVRYYGNSTDGTIMPMPNVREG' A
#
# COMPACT_ATOMS: atom_id res chain seq x y z
N MET A 1 52.75 -15.68 8.33
CA MET A 1 51.30 -15.78 8.60
C MET A 1 50.59 -14.44 8.39
N ILE A 2 50.71 -13.83 7.21
CA ILE A 2 50.09 -12.51 6.89
C ILE A 2 48.91 -12.65 5.90
N GLY A 3 48.80 -13.76 5.16
CA GLY A 3 47.74 -13.99 4.17
C GLY A 3 46.33 -14.19 4.76
N ALA A 4 46.21 -14.88 5.90
CA ALA A 4 44.91 -15.21 6.50
C ALA A 4 44.10 -13.95 6.92
N ARG A 5 44.76 -12.83 7.21
CA ARG A 5 44.07 -11.57 7.60
C ARG A 5 43.47 -10.84 6.39
N HIS A 6 44.02 -11.06 5.19
CA HIS A 6 43.51 -10.44 3.97
C HIS A 6 42.24 -11.14 3.46
N GLU A 7 42.17 -12.47 3.55
CA GLU A 7 40.98 -13.23 3.16
C GLU A 7 39.76 -12.88 4.01
N ILE A 8 39.94 -12.68 5.32
CA ILE A 8 38.85 -12.31 6.24
C ILE A 8 38.28 -10.92 5.92
N ALA A 9 39.15 -9.96 5.55
CA ALA A 9 38.72 -8.60 5.19
C ALA A 9 37.91 -8.57 3.88
N TRP A 10 38.30 -9.38 2.90
CA TRP A 10 37.54 -9.54 1.65
C TRP A 10 36.17 -10.17 1.88
N LEU A 11 36.12 -11.22 2.70
CA LEU A 11 34.86 -11.92 3.03
C LEU A 11 33.84 -10.98 3.70
N GLN A 12 34.31 -10.09 4.57
CA GLN A 12 33.47 -9.13 5.28
C GLN A 12 32.91 -8.04 4.35
N SER A 13 33.70 -7.58 3.37
CA SER A 13 33.27 -6.58 2.39
C SER A 13 32.15 -7.12 1.49
N ASP A 14 32.29 -8.36 1.02
CA ASP A 14 31.34 -8.98 0.10
C ASP A 14 30.03 -9.37 0.82
N PHE A 15 30.14 -9.88 2.05
CA PHE A 15 28.98 -10.17 2.89
C PHE A 15 28.12 -8.93 3.18
N TYR A 16 28.77 -7.79 3.46
CA TYR A 16 28.07 -6.53 3.70
C TYR A 16 27.30 -6.06 2.45
N ARG A 17 27.90 -6.19 1.26
CA ARG A 17 27.27 -5.79 -0.01
C ARG A 17 26.01 -6.60 -0.33
N ASP A 18 26.02 -7.90 -0.06
CA ASP A 18 24.86 -8.76 -0.33
C ASP A 18 23.71 -8.54 0.64
N GLN A 19 24.03 -8.40 1.93
CA GLN A 19 23.06 -8.04 2.96
C GLN A 19 22.42 -6.68 2.65
N PHE A 20 23.23 -5.70 2.26
CA PHE A 20 22.76 -4.37 1.89
C PHE A 20 21.80 -4.40 0.70
N ARG A 21 22.13 -5.12 -0.37
CA ARG A 21 21.23 -5.27 -1.54
C ARG A 21 19.93 -6.00 -1.18
N LYS A 22 19.99 -6.99 -0.28
CA LYS A 22 18.81 -7.70 0.19
C LYS A 22 17.89 -6.77 0.98
N ILE A 23 18.44 -6.01 1.93
CA ILE A 23 17.68 -5.02 2.73
C ILE A 23 17.12 -3.93 1.83
N LEU A 24 17.90 -3.42 0.87
CA LEU A 24 17.47 -2.40 -0.09
C LEU A 24 16.28 -2.90 -0.94
N ARG A 25 16.30 -4.16 -1.40
CA ARG A 25 15.15 -4.75 -2.11
C ARG A 25 13.89 -4.81 -1.23
N TRP A 26 14.03 -5.24 0.03
CA TRP A 26 12.90 -5.25 0.97
C TRP A 26 12.37 -3.84 1.25
N LEU A 27 13.25 -2.85 1.36
CA LEU A 27 12.86 -1.45 1.50
C LEU A 27 12.08 -0.95 0.29
N ILE A 28 12.57 -1.24 -0.93
CA ILE A 28 11.88 -0.88 -2.18
C ILE A 28 10.51 -1.53 -2.24
N VAL A 29 10.40 -2.83 -1.93
CA VAL A 29 9.11 -3.54 -1.89
C VAL A 29 8.16 -2.90 -0.89
N SER A 30 8.63 -2.55 0.32
CA SER A 30 7.82 -1.86 1.33
C SER A 30 7.31 -0.51 0.83
N VAL A 31 8.17 0.28 0.21
CA VAL A 31 7.80 1.58 -0.39
C VAL A 31 6.75 1.39 -1.48
N VAL A 32 6.91 0.40 -2.37
CA VAL A 32 5.92 0.09 -3.41
C VAL A 32 4.57 -0.31 -2.81
N VAL A 33 4.55 -1.13 -1.76
CA VAL A 33 3.32 -1.53 -1.07
C VAL A 33 2.61 -0.30 -0.48
N ILE A 34 3.34 0.63 0.12
CA ILE A 34 2.78 1.88 0.65
C ILE A 34 2.10 2.68 -0.47
N PHE A 35 2.76 2.85 -1.62
CA PHE A 35 2.18 3.54 -2.77
C PHE A 35 0.92 2.84 -3.30
N LEU A 36 0.93 1.51 -3.35
CA LEU A 36 -0.21 0.71 -3.79
C LEU A 36 -1.40 0.89 -2.83
N LEU A 37 -1.15 0.92 -1.52
CA LEU A 37 -2.17 1.15 -0.50
C LEU A 37 -2.80 2.55 -0.65
N ILE A 38 -1.96 3.58 -0.83
CA ILE A 38 -2.43 4.96 -1.04
C ILE A 38 -3.30 5.03 -2.29
N PHE A 39 -2.86 4.43 -3.40
CA PHE A 39 -3.62 4.40 -4.64
C PHE A 39 -4.97 3.70 -4.47
N CYS A 40 -5.01 2.58 -3.76
CA CYS A 40 -6.23 1.85 -3.45
C CYS A 40 -7.22 2.71 -2.66
N ILE A 41 -6.76 3.41 -1.62
CA ILE A 41 -7.59 4.31 -0.80
C ILE A 41 -8.15 5.46 -1.66
N ILE A 42 -7.31 6.06 -2.52
CA ILE A 42 -7.74 7.11 -3.43
C ILE A 42 -8.82 6.58 -4.37
N TYR A 43 -8.60 5.41 -4.96
CA TYR A 43 -9.57 4.77 -5.85
C TYR A 43 -10.90 4.51 -5.14
N MET A 44 -10.89 3.94 -3.94
CA MET A 44 -12.10 3.72 -3.14
C MET A 44 -12.82 5.04 -2.80
N THR A 45 -12.05 6.10 -2.56
CA THR A 45 -12.61 7.41 -2.20
C THR A 45 -13.23 8.11 -3.40
N LEU A 46 -12.62 8.02 -4.59
CA LEU A 46 -13.14 8.61 -5.82
C LEU A 46 -14.31 7.78 -6.38
N VAL A 47 -14.21 6.46 -6.29
CA VAL A 47 -15.24 5.50 -6.75
C VAL A 47 -16.12 5.13 -5.56
N GLN A 48 -16.67 6.12 -4.88
CA GLN A 48 -17.77 5.87 -3.95
C GLN A 48 -19.06 5.70 -4.77
N PRO A 49 -19.65 4.49 -4.84
CA PRO A 49 -20.99 4.38 -5.37
C PRO A 49 -21.90 5.23 -4.50
N LYS A 50 -22.57 6.23 -5.10
CA LYS A 50 -23.56 7.06 -4.40
C LYS A 50 -24.47 6.11 -3.64
N VAL A 51 -24.41 6.16 -2.31
CA VAL A 51 -25.23 5.33 -1.43
C VAL A 51 -26.67 5.66 -1.78
N ARG A 52 -27.32 4.80 -2.57
CA ARG A 52 -28.74 4.96 -2.91
C ARG A 52 -29.47 4.55 -1.65
N TYR A 53 -29.73 5.53 -0.79
CA TYR A 53 -30.65 5.38 0.32
C TYR A 53 -32.02 5.09 -0.27
N TYR A 54 -32.39 3.82 -0.24
CA TYR A 54 -33.75 3.37 -0.55
C TYR A 54 -34.56 3.58 0.73
N GLY A 55 -35.35 4.65 0.76
CA GLY A 55 -36.35 4.83 1.80
C GLY A 55 -37.51 3.87 1.52
N ASN A 56 -37.83 3.00 2.48
CA ASN A 56 -39.09 2.25 2.42
C ASN A 56 -40.23 3.25 2.69
N SER A 57 -40.97 3.61 1.65
CA SER A 57 -42.24 4.30 1.80
C SER A 57 -43.32 3.30 2.20
N THR A 58 -44.26 3.71 3.05
CA THR A 58 -45.39 2.89 3.52
C THR A 58 -46.32 2.41 2.40
N ASP A 59 -46.10 2.88 1.16
CA ASP A 59 -46.86 2.54 -0.05
C ASP A 59 -46.21 1.40 -0.88
N GLY A 60 -45.15 0.76 -0.39
CA GLY A 60 -44.52 -0.39 -1.08
C GLY A 60 -43.76 -0.04 -2.37
N THR A 61 -43.57 1.25 -2.65
CA THR A 61 -42.78 1.74 -3.78
C THR A 61 -41.41 2.22 -3.32
N ILE A 62 -40.37 1.72 -3.96
CA ILE A 62 -38.97 2.06 -3.67
C ILE A 62 -38.67 3.39 -4.38
N MET A 63 -38.78 4.50 -3.67
CA MET A 63 -38.39 5.82 -4.18
C MET A 63 -36.94 6.14 -3.78
N PRO A 64 -36.10 6.66 -4.69
CA PRO A 64 -34.75 7.11 -4.36
C PRO A 64 -34.83 8.34 -3.44
N MET A 65 -34.28 8.24 -2.24
CA MET A 65 -34.31 9.34 -1.28
C MET A 65 -33.33 10.45 -1.73
N PRO A 66 -33.77 11.71 -1.85
CA PRO A 66 -32.89 12.81 -2.22
C PRO A 66 -31.81 13.02 -1.15
N ASN A 67 -30.59 13.22 -1.61
CA ASN A 67 -29.41 13.35 -0.76
C ASN A 67 -29.51 14.68 0.01
N VAL A 68 -29.62 14.62 1.35
CA VAL A 68 -29.67 15.79 2.26
C VAL A 68 -28.27 16.41 2.39
N ARG A 69 -27.68 16.80 1.27
CA ARG A 69 -26.40 17.53 1.21
C ARG A 69 -26.41 18.69 0.22
N GLU A 70 -27.58 19.05 -0.29
CA GLU A 70 -27.80 20.31 -1.02
C GLU A 70 -28.93 21.08 -0.32
N GLY A 71 -28.55 21.99 0.57
CA GLY A 71 -29.40 22.88 1.35
C GLY A 71 -28.55 23.87 2.12
#